data_AF-V4ZUB3-F1
#
_entry.id   AF-V4ZUB3-F1
#
_cell.length_a   1.000
_cell.length_b   1.000
_cell.length_c   1.000
_cell.angle_alpha   90.00
_cell.angle_beta   90.00
_cell.angle_gamma   90.00
#
_symmetry.space_group_name_H-M   'P 1'
#
loop_
_entity.id
_entity.type
_entity.pdbx_description
1 polymer ?
#
loop_
_entity_poly.entity_id
_entity_poly.type
_entity_poly.pdbx_seq_one_letter_code
_entity_poly.pdbx_strand_id
1 'polypeptide(L)'
;MAGPTDALDENREKIALAGYLTAILVLAVLLAPTLGQAWQRGGVSRLLFRVLTAFGFGLGAASTLIIGVFVGSLLLMVYDVKKRLQGVLLLSGSVVGMLVLAVQGLLIPNIDFGATLEWLGIGLVVGVLAGGGRQLVSADNLRAVELRRASRTVFYILSTIVVVGMLEYHLQYPLPLAISRDGQFFLTDATQSFGIRGGLREVAINLALVGLFVGTTRRFVQYDAERDFFVLGPKASGKSLLLVGAYIEAQNRFSGEDATIPLNPSQDLMSLVGKLDQTQNGWFLEATRTQEVKTLRFKYIYGDVFPVNVHLTGLDYAGEWLPELPDELVGANDESPTPLPRLARAVEGADTVVFLIDCERFANDESLGVEPYFEIMQSQDETDIVLVATKADVLAEQFREERGINASDYFDDFVEFANDRLQNNQTVRALVTESAGSKIHPVYYQTRVNDDGERVPMRNGGDVITVGFDRLLERLGGR
;
A
#
# COMPACT_ATOMS: atom_id res chain seq x y z
N MET A 1 -0.23 9.45 -29.05
CA MET A 1 0.69 10.32 -28.29
C MET A 1 -0.05 10.69 -27.02
N ALA A 2 0.37 10.17 -25.86
CA ALA A 2 -0.28 10.46 -24.59
C ALA A 2 -0.21 11.97 -24.29
N GLY A 3 -1.30 12.54 -23.80
CA GLY A 3 -1.35 13.97 -23.47
C GLY A 3 -0.41 14.30 -22.29
N PRO A 4 -0.04 15.58 -22.10
CA PRO A 4 0.75 16.00 -20.94
C PRO A 4 0.06 15.71 -19.60
N THR A 5 -1.26 15.51 -19.58
CA THR A 5 -2.04 15.10 -18.40
C THR A 5 -1.84 13.61 -18.08
N ASP A 6 -1.89 12.74 -19.08
CA ASP A 6 -1.74 11.29 -18.89
C ASP A 6 -0.34 10.94 -18.38
N ALA A 7 0.69 11.65 -18.87
CA ALA A 7 2.07 11.49 -18.41
C ALA A 7 2.29 11.97 -16.97
N LEU A 8 1.43 12.86 -16.45
CA LEU A 8 1.50 13.33 -15.07
C LEU A 8 0.85 12.33 -14.11
N ASP A 9 -0.27 11.72 -14.49
CA ASP A 9 -0.92 10.68 -13.68
C ASP A 9 -0.04 9.43 -13.58
N GLU A 10 0.59 9.01 -14.69
CA GLU A 10 1.51 7.87 -14.73
C GLU A 10 2.77 8.08 -13.85
N ASN A 11 3.19 9.32 -13.63
CA ASN A 11 4.38 9.65 -12.84
C ASN A 11 4.08 10.28 -11.47
N ARG A 12 2.81 10.33 -11.06
CA ARG A 12 2.37 10.99 -9.83
C ARG A 12 3.08 10.45 -8.59
N GLU A 13 3.30 9.14 -8.52
CA GLU A 13 4.05 8.50 -7.44
C GLU A 13 5.50 8.98 -7.36
N LYS A 14 6.19 9.03 -8.51
CA LYS A 14 7.59 9.48 -8.60
C LYS A 14 7.72 10.95 -8.21
N ILE A 15 6.77 11.78 -8.65
CA ILE A 15 6.71 13.20 -8.30
C ILE A 15 6.47 13.37 -6.79
N ALA A 16 5.54 12.61 -6.20
CA ALA A 16 5.30 12.63 -4.77
C ALA A 16 6.55 12.22 -3.98
N LEU A 17 7.26 11.17 -4.43
CA LEU A 17 8.50 10.71 -3.80
C LEU A 17 9.57 11.79 -3.83
N ALA A 18 9.81 12.36 -5.01
CA ALA A 18 10.78 13.45 -5.19
C ALA A 18 10.40 14.68 -4.36
N GLY A 19 9.10 14.99 -4.26
CA GLY A 19 8.56 16.06 -3.43
C GLY A 19 8.85 15.84 -1.94
N TYR A 20 8.53 14.65 -1.39
CA TYR A 20 8.83 14.31 0.00
C TYR A 20 10.34 14.32 0.28
N LEU A 21 11.14 13.72 -0.60
CA LEU A 21 12.60 13.69 -0.45
C LEU A 21 13.18 15.11 -0.42
N THR A 22 12.77 15.96 -1.37
CA THR A 22 13.22 17.36 -1.44
C THR A 22 12.80 18.12 -0.19
N ALA A 23 11.56 17.95 0.27
CA ALA A 23 11.08 18.57 1.50
C ALA A 23 11.90 18.11 2.73
N ILE A 24 12.16 16.81 2.88
CA ILE A 24 12.98 16.27 3.96
C ILE A 24 14.40 16.85 3.91
N LEU A 25 15.03 16.92 2.73
CA LEU A 25 16.38 17.47 2.57
C LEU A 25 16.44 18.95 2.93
N VAL A 26 15.51 19.77 2.43
CA VAL A 26 15.44 21.20 2.73
C VAL A 26 15.24 21.42 4.23
N LEU A 27 14.29 20.69 4.85
CA LEU A 27 14.04 20.79 6.29
C LEU A 27 15.24 20.32 7.12
N ALA A 28 15.92 19.25 6.71
CA ALA A 28 17.13 18.77 7.37
C ALA A 28 18.25 19.82 7.33
N VAL A 29 18.47 20.48 6.18
CA VAL A 29 19.45 21.56 6.04
C VAL A 29 19.09 22.76 6.94
N LEU A 30 17.81 23.15 7.00
CA LEU A 30 17.35 24.25 7.85
C LEU A 30 17.47 23.93 9.35
N LEU A 31 17.28 22.67 9.75
CA LEU A 31 17.41 22.21 11.13
C LEU A 31 18.85 21.86 11.54
N ALA A 32 19.76 21.66 10.59
CA ALA A 32 21.15 21.27 10.90
C ALA A 32 21.88 22.26 11.84
N PRO A 33 21.78 23.61 11.66
CA PRO A 33 22.42 24.56 12.57
C PRO A 33 21.86 24.51 14.00
N THR A 34 20.53 24.32 14.14
CA THR A 34 19.90 24.26 15.47
C THR A 34 20.31 22.98 16.19
N LEU A 35 20.36 21.85 15.48
CA LEU A 35 20.87 20.57 16.01
C LEU A 35 22.36 20.63 16.37
N GLY A 36 23.19 21.28 15.54
CA GLY A 36 24.61 21.45 15.81
C GLY A 36 24.86 22.31 17.07
N GLN A 37 24.12 23.41 17.22
CA GLN A 37 24.19 24.23 18.44
C GLN A 37 23.60 23.51 19.66
N ALA A 38 22.53 22.73 19.49
CA ALA A 38 21.97 21.88 20.53
C ALA A 38 23.01 20.88 21.03
N TRP A 39 23.75 20.23 20.13
CA TRP A 39 24.85 19.32 20.51
C TRP A 39 25.99 20.03 21.26
N GLN A 40 26.33 21.25 20.82
CA GLN A 40 27.36 22.06 21.46
C GLN A 40 26.96 22.60 22.86
N ARG A 41 25.66 22.65 23.15
CA ARG A 41 25.12 23.24 24.38
C ARG A 41 24.40 22.23 25.28
N GLY A 42 24.09 21.05 24.76
CA GLY A 42 23.14 20.11 25.35
C GLY A 42 23.49 19.74 26.77
N GLY A 43 22.49 19.77 27.63
CA GLY A 43 22.62 19.44 29.04
C GLY A 43 22.44 17.95 29.27
N VAL A 44 21.20 17.48 29.22
CA VAL A 44 20.76 16.11 29.46
C VAL A 44 21.39 15.16 28.47
N SER A 45 21.42 15.48 27.19
CA SER A 45 22.07 14.68 26.15
C SER A 45 23.54 14.43 26.48
N ARG A 46 24.30 15.47 26.83
CA ARG A 46 25.69 15.31 27.27
C ARG A 46 25.83 14.60 28.59
N LEU A 47 24.93 14.86 29.55
CA LEU A 47 24.93 14.16 30.84
C LEU A 47 24.72 12.67 30.62
N LEU A 48 23.77 12.27 29.78
CA LEU A 48 23.53 10.88 29.40
C LEU A 48 24.80 10.25 28.83
N PHE A 49 25.46 10.93 27.88
CA PHE A 49 26.74 10.43 27.35
C PHE A 49 27.84 10.37 28.42
N ARG A 50 27.90 11.34 29.35
CA ARG A 50 28.87 11.31 30.45
C ARG A 50 28.60 10.18 31.44
N VAL A 51 27.33 9.91 31.75
CA VAL A 51 26.91 8.78 32.58
C VAL A 51 27.32 7.48 31.88
N LEU A 52 27.06 7.34 30.58
CA LEU A 52 27.53 6.20 29.80
C LEU A 52 29.06 6.06 29.87
N THR A 53 29.83 7.16 29.75
CA THR A 53 31.28 7.12 29.92
C THR A 53 31.72 6.71 31.32
N ALA A 54 30.97 7.09 32.37
CA ALA A 54 31.26 6.65 33.74
C ALA A 54 31.04 5.14 33.92
N PHE A 55 30.14 4.53 33.14
CA PHE A 55 29.97 3.08 33.04
C PHE A 55 30.95 2.40 32.07
N GLY A 56 31.98 3.11 31.59
CA GLY A 56 33.01 2.58 30.70
C GLY A 56 32.71 2.71 29.20
N PHE A 57 31.59 3.31 28.81
CA PHE A 57 31.26 3.52 27.39
C PHE A 57 31.80 4.86 26.90
N GLY A 58 32.90 4.86 26.16
CA GLY A 58 33.41 6.07 25.51
C GLY A 58 32.33 6.81 24.69
N LEU A 59 32.40 8.14 24.62
CA LEU A 59 31.46 8.94 23.80
C LEU A 59 31.43 8.44 22.35
N GLY A 60 32.62 8.14 21.79
CA GLY A 60 32.75 7.55 20.47
C GLY A 60 32.04 6.20 20.35
N ALA A 61 32.14 5.33 21.37
CA ALA A 61 31.45 4.04 21.39
C ALA A 61 29.92 4.20 21.39
N ALA A 62 29.38 5.09 22.24
CA ALA A 62 27.95 5.34 22.31
C ALA A 62 27.39 5.96 21.00
N SER A 63 28.08 6.95 20.42
CA SER A 63 27.68 7.53 19.13
C SER A 63 27.76 6.50 17.99
N THR A 64 28.84 5.71 17.94
CA THR A 64 29.03 4.66 16.94
C THR A 64 27.95 3.57 17.07
N LEU A 65 27.58 3.19 18.29
CA LEU A 65 26.50 2.25 18.56
C LEU A 65 25.16 2.77 18.00
N ILE A 66 24.79 4.02 18.29
CA ILE A 66 23.54 4.62 17.79
C ILE A 66 23.53 4.67 16.25
N ILE A 67 24.65 5.04 15.63
CA ILE A 67 24.80 5.02 14.17
C ILE A 67 24.64 3.60 13.64
N GLY A 68 25.25 2.61 14.28
CA GLY A 68 25.09 1.21 13.94
C GLY A 68 23.62 0.78 13.99
N VAL A 69 22.89 1.14 15.06
CA VAL A 69 21.45 0.83 15.19
C VAL A 69 20.66 1.45 14.04
N PHE A 70 20.91 2.73 13.75
CA PHE A 70 20.25 3.46 12.67
C PHE A 70 20.55 2.84 11.29
N VAL A 71 21.82 2.57 10.99
CA VAL A 71 22.25 1.94 9.72
C VAL A 71 21.71 0.52 9.60
N GLY A 72 21.73 -0.28 10.67
CA GLY A 72 21.16 -1.63 10.68
C GLY A 72 19.67 -1.64 10.36
N SER A 73 18.91 -0.69 10.93
CA SER A 73 17.49 -0.52 10.59
C SER A 73 17.28 -0.01 9.16
N LEU A 74 18.14 0.89 8.65
CA LEU A 74 18.08 1.33 7.25
C LEU A 74 18.39 0.20 6.26
N LEU A 75 19.37 -0.65 6.56
CA LEU A 75 19.71 -1.80 5.72
C LEU A 75 18.54 -2.79 5.63
N LEU A 76 17.81 -3.01 6.73
CA LEU A 76 16.57 -3.77 6.70
C LEU A 76 15.50 -3.11 5.83
N MET A 77 15.39 -1.79 5.87
CA MET A 77 14.45 -1.05 5.02
C MET A 77 14.85 -1.11 3.53
N VAL A 78 16.15 -1.17 3.21
CA VAL A 78 16.65 -1.42 1.85
C VAL A 78 16.36 -2.84 1.39
N TYR A 79 16.39 -3.80 2.31
CA TYR A 79 16.06 -5.21 2.02
C TYR A 79 14.56 -5.43 1.80
N ASP A 80 13.70 -4.67 2.49
CA ASP A 80 12.25 -4.72 2.30
C ASP A 80 11.88 -4.21 0.89
N VAL A 81 11.39 -5.10 0.03
CA VAL A 81 11.03 -4.80 -1.38
C VAL A 81 10.09 -3.59 -1.48
N LYS A 82 9.15 -3.43 -0.55
CA LYS A 82 8.18 -2.32 -0.59
C LYS A 82 8.80 -0.98 -0.24
N LYS A 83 9.80 -0.98 0.62
CA LYS A 83 10.43 0.24 1.16
C LYS A 83 11.84 0.45 0.63
N ARG A 84 12.31 -0.41 -0.28
CA ARG A 84 13.68 -0.45 -0.79
C ARG A 84 14.13 0.90 -1.32
N LEU A 85 13.32 1.53 -2.18
CA LEU A 85 13.66 2.82 -2.77
C LEU A 85 13.77 3.92 -1.70
N GLN A 86 12.80 3.99 -0.78
CA GLN A 86 12.83 4.92 0.34
C GLN A 86 14.05 4.68 1.25
N GLY A 87 14.38 3.42 1.52
CA GLY A 87 15.56 3.02 2.29
C GLY A 87 16.86 3.45 1.62
N VAL A 88 16.99 3.24 0.30
CA VAL A 88 18.17 3.66 -0.48
C VAL A 88 18.32 5.18 -0.48
N LEU A 89 17.22 5.92 -0.65
CA LEU A 89 17.22 7.37 -0.62
C LEU A 89 17.61 7.92 0.76
N LEU A 90 17.06 7.36 1.84
CA LEU A 90 17.42 7.75 3.20
C LEU A 90 18.85 7.38 3.55
N LEU A 91 19.34 6.21 3.11
CA LEU A 91 20.72 5.80 3.30
C LEU A 91 21.68 6.77 2.59
N SER A 92 21.39 7.10 1.33
CA SER A 92 22.17 8.06 0.55
C SER A 92 22.15 9.45 1.18
N GLY A 93 20.97 9.93 1.58
CA GLY A 93 20.81 11.20 2.30
C GLY A 93 21.55 11.21 3.64
N SER A 94 21.56 10.09 4.36
CA SER A 94 22.30 9.94 5.63
C SER A 94 23.81 9.98 5.42
N VAL A 95 24.32 9.36 4.36
CA VAL A 95 25.74 9.44 3.97
C VAL A 95 26.13 10.88 3.69
N VAL A 96 25.35 11.60 2.89
CA VAL A 96 25.58 13.02 2.59
C VAL A 96 25.51 13.86 3.87
N GLY A 97 24.50 13.65 4.72
CA GLY A 97 24.37 14.36 6.00
C GLY A 97 25.55 14.12 6.94
N MET A 98 26.04 12.87 7.02
CA MET A 98 27.24 12.53 7.79
C MET A 98 28.50 13.22 7.24
N LEU A 99 28.67 13.30 5.91
CA LEU A 99 29.78 14.05 5.29
C LEU A 99 29.71 15.54 5.61
N VAL A 100 28.53 16.16 5.57
CA VAL A 100 28.34 17.57 5.93
C VAL A 100 28.70 17.82 7.39
N LEU A 101 28.24 16.96 8.31
CA LEU A 101 28.63 17.04 9.72
C LEU A 101 30.14 16.85 9.91
N ALA A 102 30.77 15.95 9.14
CA ALA A 102 32.20 15.73 9.18
C ALA A 102 33.00 16.98 8.78
N VAL A 103 32.58 17.68 7.73
CA VAL A 103 33.20 18.95 7.30
C VAL A 103 33.08 20.04 8.38
N GLN A 104 32.03 20.00 9.20
CA GLN A 104 31.85 20.91 10.33
C GLN A 104 32.66 20.51 11.58
N GLY A 105 33.49 19.47 11.50
CA GLY A 105 34.22 18.94 12.65
C GLY A 105 33.32 18.19 13.64
N LEU A 106 32.12 17.79 13.23
CA LEU A 106 31.16 17.06 14.05
C LEU A 106 31.14 15.58 13.66
N LEU A 107 30.86 14.71 14.63
CA LEU A 107 30.67 13.27 14.43
C LEU A 107 31.94 12.53 13.92
N ILE A 108 32.15 12.39 12.61
CA ILE A 108 33.18 11.51 12.02
C ILE A 108 34.59 11.87 12.49
N PRO A 109 35.03 13.15 12.49
CA PRO A 109 36.37 13.52 12.95
C PRO A 109 36.62 13.27 14.43
N ASN A 110 35.56 13.07 15.22
CA ASN A 110 35.65 12.83 16.66
C ASN A 110 35.51 11.34 17.03
N ILE A 111 35.34 10.46 16.05
CA ILE A 111 35.18 9.02 16.24
C ILE A 111 36.43 8.32 15.73
N ASP A 112 37.15 7.64 16.62
CA ASP A 112 38.17 6.67 16.24
C ASP A 112 37.49 5.35 15.86
N PHE A 113 37.14 5.19 14.58
CA PHE A 113 36.49 3.99 14.06
C PHE A 113 37.33 2.72 14.27
N GLY A 114 38.66 2.82 14.38
CA GLY A 114 39.51 1.67 14.67
C GLY A 114 39.22 1.13 16.07
N ALA A 115 39.08 2.03 17.04
CA ALA A 115 38.76 1.68 18.42
C ALA A 115 37.26 1.40 18.66
N THR A 116 36.35 1.88 17.80
CA THR A 116 34.90 1.73 18.00
C THR A 116 34.21 0.77 17.03
N LEU A 117 34.95 0.06 16.18
CA LEU A 117 34.39 -0.86 15.17
C LEU A 117 33.48 -1.94 15.78
N GLU A 118 33.85 -2.47 16.95
CA GLU A 118 33.05 -3.47 17.68
C GLU A 118 31.66 -2.91 18.05
N TRP A 119 31.62 -1.66 18.51
CA TRP A 119 30.37 -0.97 18.85
C TRP A 119 29.50 -0.69 17.62
N LEU A 120 30.11 -0.43 16.47
CA LEU A 120 29.37 -0.33 15.20
C LEU A 120 28.71 -1.66 14.86
N GLY A 121 29.46 -2.76 14.97
CA GLY A 121 28.97 -4.11 14.71
C GLY A 121 27.82 -4.49 15.66
N ILE A 122 27.98 -4.26 16.95
CA ILE A 122 26.92 -4.48 17.95
C ILE A 122 25.70 -3.60 17.63
N GLY A 123 25.92 -2.32 17.33
CA GLY A 123 24.85 -1.40 16.96
C GLY A 123 24.08 -1.89 15.75
N LEU A 124 24.76 -2.33 14.70
CA LEU A 124 24.16 -2.89 13.49
C LEU A 124 23.31 -4.11 13.82
N VAL A 125 23.83 -5.05 14.61
CA VAL A 125 23.09 -6.23 15.06
C VAL A 125 21.85 -5.83 15.86
N VAL A 126 21.98 -4.90 16.81
CA VAL A 126 20.84 -4.39 17.59
C VAL A 126 19.82 -3.71 16.69
N GLY A 127 20.26 -2.91 15.72
CA GLY A 127 19.39 -2.24 14.75
C GLY A 127 18.64 -3.20 13.84
N VAL A 128 19.30 -4.28 13.42
CA VAL A 128 18.67 -5.37 12.67
C VAL A 128 17.66 -6.11 13.56
N LEU A 129 18.02 -6.47 14.79
CA LEU A 129 17.11 -7.17 15.70
C LEU A 129 15.89 -6.32 16.08
N ALA A 130 16.10 -5.04 16.41
CA ALA A 130 15.05 -4.08 16.75
C ALA A 130 14.15 -3.79 15.54
N GLY A 131 14.75 -3.65 14.35
CA GLY A 131 14.06 -3.44 13.08
C GLY A 131 13.28 -4.66 12.55
N GLY A 132 13.29 -5.79 13.26
CA GLY A 132 12.49 -6.96 12.90
C GLY A 132 13.26 -8.04 12.13
N GLY A 133 14.59 -7.98 12.07
CA GLY A 133 15.43 -8.97 11.38
C GLY A 133 15.24 -10.41 11.85
N ARG A 134 14.67 -10.66 13.04
CA ARG A 134 14.25 -12.01 13.45
C ARG A 134 13.23 -12.64 12.48
N GLN A 135 12.38 -11.80 11.88
CA GLN A 135 11.38 -12.25 10.90
C GLN A 135 12.02 -12.78 9.61
N LEU A 136 13.23 -12.33 9.26
CA LEU A 136 13.98 -12.85 8.11
C LEU A 136 14.42 -14.30 8.32
N VAL A 137 14.76 -14.68 9.56
CA VAL A 137 15.19 -16.04 9.90
C VAL A 137 13.99 -16.99 9.98
N SER A 138 12.83 -16.48 10.35
CA SER A 138 11.59 -17.26 10.46
C SER A 138 10.76 -17.29 9.17
N ALA A 139 11.14 -16.52 8.16
CA ALA A 139 10.46 -16.52 6.89
C ALA A 139 10.92 -17.73 6.08
N ASP A 140 10.08 -18.77 6.05
CA ASP A 140 10.17 -19.77 4.99
C ASP A 140 10.15 -19.03 3.64
N ASN A 141 11.08 -19.41 2.75
CA ASN A 141 11.52 -18.72 1.51
C ASN A 141 10.43 -18.26 0.50
N LEU A 142 9.14 -18.34 0.83
CA LEU A 142 8.00 -18.06 -0.05
C LEU A 142 7.15 -16.85 0.36
N ARG A 143 7.56 -16.07 1.38
CA ARG A 143 6.80 -14.89 1.82
C ARG A 143 7.69 -13.65 1.84
N ALA A 144 7.36 -12.62 1.04
CA ALA A 144 7.89 -11.28 1.24
C ALA A 144 7.63 -10.86 2.68
N VAL A 145 8.72 -10.58 3.38
CA VAL A 145 8.68 -10.11 4.75
C VAL A 145 8.52 -8.60 4.72
N GLU A 146 7.35 -8.10 5.13
CA GLU A 146 7.16 -6.68 5.40
C GLU A 146 7.81 -6.31 6.74
N LEU A 147 8.92 -5.58 6.69
CA LEU A 147 9.70 -5.20 7.88
C LEU A 147 9.21 -3.85 8.43
N ARG A 148 7.92 -3.79 8.79
CA ARG A 148 7.27 -2.57 9.32
C ARG A 148 7.97 -1.99 10.57
N ARG A 149 8.74 -2.81 11.30
CA ARG A 149 9.51 -2.36 12.47
C ARG A 149 10.76 -1.58 12.09
N ALA A 150 11.40 -1.88 10.97
CA ALA A 150 12.60 -1.20 10.51
C ALA A 150 12.30 0.27 10.21
N SER A 151 11.27 0.52 9.40
CA SER A 151 10.81 1.87 9.05
C SER A 151 10.39 2.68 10.29
N ARG A 152 9.63 2.07 11.22
CA ARG A 152 9.27 2.70 12.50
C ARG A 152 10.51 3.06 13.33
N THR A 153 11.49 2.17 13.42
CA THR A 153 12.73 2.40 14.18
C THR A 153 13.51 3.58 13.61
N VAL A 154 13.70 3.63 12.29
CA VAL A 154 14.32 4.77 11.59
C VAL A 154 13.58 6.07 11.89
N PHE A 155 12.24 6.07 11.76
CA PHE A 155 11.42 7.23 12.05
C PHE A 155 11.56 7.73 13.49
N TYR A 156 11.51 6.82 14.48
CA TYR A 156 11.64 7.20 15.89
C TYR A 156 13.03 7.71 16.23
N ILE A 157 14.10 7.14 15.67
CA ILE A 157 15.46 7.63 15.88
C ILE A 157 15.58 9.07 15.34
N LEU A 158 15.18 9.31 14.08
CA LEU A 158 15.23 10.64 13.47
C LEU A 158 14.40 11.66 14.23
N SER A 159 13.15 11.30 14.57
CA SER A 159 12.25 12.18 15.30
C SER A 159 12.77 12.50 16.70
N THR A 160 13.34 11.50 17.40
CA THR A 160 13.92 11.70 18.74
C THR A 160 15.11 12.64 18.67
N ILE A 161 16.02 12.47 17.71
CA ILE A 161 17.19 13.35 17.54
C ILE A 161 16.74 14.80 17.31
N VAL A 162 15.75 15.01 16.43
CA VAL A 162 15.26 16.34 16.08
C VAL A 162 14.49 17.00 17.23
N VAL A 163 13.59 16.27 17.88
CA VAL A 163 12.79 16.78 19.01
C VAL A 163 13.67 17.07 20.21
N VAL A 164 14.55 16.14 20.60
CA VAL A 164 15.50 16.36 21.71
C VAL A 164 16.45 17.50 21.37
N GLY A 165 16.94 17.59 20.13
CA GLY A 165 17.77 18.71 19.70
C GLY A 165 17.06 20.06 19.80
N MET A 166 15.78 20.14 19.43
CA MET A 166 14.97 21.35 19.60
C MET A 166 14.79 21.74 21.07
N LEU A 167 14.49 20.76 21.93
CA LEU A 167 14.38 20.97 23.37
C LEU A 167 15.71 21.45 23.97
N GLU A 168 16.82 20.82 23.61
CA GLU A 168 18.17 21.18 24.06
C GLU A 168 18.64 22.56 23.55
N TYR A 169 18.17 22.97 22.37
CA TYR A 169 18.48 24.29 21.82
C TYR A 169 17.76 25.42 22.57
N HIS A 170 16.48 25.21 22.91
CA HIS A 170 15.63 26.25 23.49
C HIS A 170 15.47 26.18 25.01
N LEU A 171 15.55 25.02 25.65
CA LEU A 171 15.36 24.90 27.09
C LEU A 171 16.69 25.07 27.82
N GLN A 172 16.72 26.04 28.73
CA GLN A 172 17.74 26.15 29.76
C GLN A 172 17.15 25.57 31.04
N TYR A 173 17.85 24.61 31.62
CA TYR A 173 17.45 23.97 32.86
C TYR A 173 18.67 23.72 33.74
N PRO A 174 18.54 23.88 35.07
CA PRO A 174 19.61 23.52 35.98
C PRO A 174 19.81 22.00 35.95
N LEU A 175 21.05 21.58 35.73
CA LEU A 175 21.46 20.21 35.98
C LEU A 175 21.94 20.12 37.43
N PRO A 176 21.19 19.46 38.35
CA PRO A 176 21.61 19.34 39.75
C PRO A 176 22.83 18.42 39.90
N LEU A 177 23.16 17.65 38.85
CA LEU A 177 24.20 16.65 38.84
C LEU A 177 25.32 17.07 37.90
N ALA A 178 26.51 17.29 38.45
CA ALA A 178 27.74 17.42 37.68
C ALA A 178 28.65 16.23 37.98
N ILE A 179 29.41 15.81 36.97
CA ILE A 179 30.37 14.71 37.04
C ILE A 179 31.76 15.33 36.97
N SER A 180 32.60 15.06 37.97
CA SER A 180 34.01 15.49 38.00
C SER A 180 34.77 14.85 36.85
N ARG A 181 35.95 15.40 36.52
CA ARG A 181 36.91 14.71 35.64
C ARG A 181 37.29 13.32 36.19
N ASP A 182 37.16 13.12 37.50
CA ASP A 182 37.42 11.85 38.19
C ASP A 182 36.19 10.93 38.28
N GLY A 183 35.08 11.25 37.60
CA GLY A 183 33.88 10.41 37.56
C GLY A 183 32.98 10.47 38.81
N GLN A 184 33.35 11.26 39.83
CA GLN A 184 32.53 11.46 41.02
C GLN A 184 31.34 12.38 40.74
N PHE A 185 30.16 11.99 41.23
CA PHE A 185 28.95 12.80 41.19
C PHE A 185 28.94 13.81 42.33
N PHE A 186 28.72 15.07 42.02
CA PHE A 186 28.47 16.09 43.05
C PHE A 186 27.23 16.91 42.71
N LEU A 187 26.48 17.22 43.76
CA LEU A 187 25.34 18.13 43.69
C LEU A 187 25.91 19.53 43.55
N THR A 188 25.60 20.19 42.43
CA THR A 188 25.97 21.60 42.23
C THR A 188 24.76 22.45 42.58
N ASP A 189 24.97 23.53 43.34
CA ASP A 189 23.90 24.51 43.56
C ASP A 189 23.39 25.01 42.21
N ALA A 190 22.08 24.89 42.01
CA ALA A 190 21.39 25.25 40.77
C ALA A 190 21.45 26.77 40.55
N THR A 191 22.60 27.26 40.09
CA THR A 191 22.84 28.68 39.78
C THR A 191 22.11 29.12 38.50
N GLN A 192 21.56 28.18 37.73
CA GLN A 192 20.74 28.46 36.54
C GLN A 192 19.26 28.26 36.84
N SER A 193 18.43 29.24 36.49
CA SER A 193 16.98 29.10 36.53
C SER A 193 16.48 28.39 35.26
N PHE A 194 15.30 27.78 35.36
CA PHE A 194 14.58 27.34 34.17
C PHE A 194 14.27 28.55 33.28
N GLY A 195 14.58 28.44 31.99
CA GLY A 195 14.38 29.52 31.04
C GLY A 195 14.23 29.00 29.62
N ILE A 196 13.58 29.81 28.78
CA ILE A 196 13.50 29.56 27.34
C ILE A 196 14.50 30.50 26.67
N ARG A 197 15.38 29.94 25.85
CA ARG A 197 16.35 30.66 25.02
C ARG A 197 15.75 30.99 23.67
N GLY A 198 16.01 32.21 23.21
CA GLY A 198 15.49 32.72 21.94
C GLY A 198 14.17 33.46 22.12
N GLY A 199 13.82 34.26 21.12
CA GLY A 199 12.53 34.95 21.10
C GLY A 199 11.38 33.98 20.80
N LEU A 200 10.15 34.32 21.20
CA LEU A 200 8.94 33.55 20.87
C LEU A 200 8.84 33.20 19.39
N ARG A 201 9.23 34.12 18.50
CA ARG A 201 9.25 33.91 17.05
C ARG A 201 10.24 32.81 16.61
N GLU A 202 11.44 32.76 17.19
CA GLU A 202 12.45 31.76 16.85
C GLU A 202 12.00 30.37 17.31
N VAL A 203 11.49 30.28 18.54
CA VAL A 203 10.91 29.05 19.09
C VAL A 203 9.76 28.55 18.21
N ALA A 204 8.85 29.44 17.80
CA ALA A 204 7.72 29.08 16.96
C ALA A 204 8.15 28.58 15.57
N ILE A 205 9.13 29.24 14.93
CA ILE A 205 9.66 28.82 13.63
C ILE A 205 10.32 27.45 13.75
N ASN A 206 11.19 27.23 14.74
CA ASN A 206 11.85 25.95 14.93
C ASN A 206 10.85 24.84 15.27
N LEU A 207 9.85 25.12 16.10
CA LEU A 207 8.77 24.18 16.38
C LEU A 207 7.99 23.80 15.12
N ALA A 208 7.66 24.78 14.27
CA ALA A 208 6.99 24.53 13.00
C ALA A 208 7.86 23.69 12.04
N LEU A 209 9.15 24.00 11.94
CA LEU A 209 10.09 23.24 11.12
C LEU A 209 10.25 21.79 11.61
N VAL A 210 10.35 21.58 12.92
CA VAL A 210 10.40 20.24 13.53
C VAL A 210 9.10 19.48 13.29
N GLY A 211 7.95 20.13 13.51
CA GLY A 211 6.64 19.52 13.26
C GLY A 211 6.47 19.12 11.79
N LEU A 212 6.86 19.99 10.87
CA LEU A 212 6.83 19.71 9.43
C LEU A 212 7.82 18.59 9.06
N PHE A 213 9.03 18.59 9.60
CA PHE A 213 10.02 17.53 9.36
C PHE A 213 9.53 16.17 9.86
N VAL A 214 9.02 16.09 11.09
CA VAL A 214 8.50 14.85 11.67
C VAL A 214 7.27 14.38 10.90
N GLY A 215 6.34 15.28 10.57
CA GLY A 215 5.16 14.94 9.77
C GLY A 215 5.52 14.42 8.37
N THR A 216 6.44 15.10 7.68
CA THR A 216 6.91 14.71 6.34
C THR A 216 7.66 13.39 6.38
N THR A 217 8.58 13.21 7.33
CA THR A 217 9.34 11.96 7.50
C THR A 217 8.42 10.80 7.88
N ARG A 218 7.43 11.03 8.75
CA ARG A 218 6.42 10.02 9.10
C ARG A 218 5.69 9.55 7.85
N ARG A 219 5.19 10.48 7.04
CA ARG A 219 4.45 10.16 5.82
C ARG A 219 5.32 9.47 4.78
N PHE A 220 6.59 9.88 4.65
CA PHE A 220 7.54 9.25 3.73
C PHE A 220 7.89 7.82 4.15
N VAL A 221 8.21 7.58 5.43
CA VAL A 221 8.70 6.28 5.92
C VAL A 221 7.56 5.29 6.19
N GLN A 222 6.42 5.75 6.70
CA GLN A 222 5.29 4.91 7.11
C GLN A 222 4.18 4.81 6.05
N TYR A 223 4.44 5.20 4.79
CA TYR A 223 3.43 5.09 3.73
C TYR A 223 3.03 3.63 3.48
N ASP A 224 1.95 3.17 4.11
CA ASP A 224 1.33 1.88 3.83
C ASP A 224 -0.05 2.21 3.25
N ALA A 225 -0.17 2.15 1.92
CA ALA A 225 -1.46 2.29 1.27
C ALA A 225 -2.08 0.90 1.10
N GLU A 226 -3.29 0.75 1.60
CA GLU A 226 -4.15 -0.41 1.38
C GLU A 226 -5.37 0.10 0.63
N ARG A 227 -5.90 -0.71 -0.29
CA ARG A 227 -7.14 -0.44 -1.01
C ARG A 227 -8.02 -1.67 -1.00
N ASP A 228 -9.24 -1.51 -0.52
CA ASP A 228 -10.22 -2.57 -0.43
C ASP A 228 -11.26 -2.43 -1.55
N PHE A 229 -11.32 -3.45 -2.40
CA PHE A 229 -12.27 -3.56 -3.50
C PHE A 229 -13.30 -4.63 -3.20
N PHE A 230 -14.57 -4.29 -3.39
CA PHE A 230 -15.66 -5.23 -3.22
C PHE A 230 -16.41 -5.46 -4.53
N VAL A 231 -16.47 -6.72 -4.95
CA VAL A 231 -17.15 -7.13 -6.18
C VAL A 231 -18.62 -7.42 -5.92
N LEU A 232 -19.50 -6.70 -6.60
CA LEU A 232 -20.94 -6.80 -6.48
C LEU A 232 -21.61 -7.02 -7.85
N GLY A 233 -22.53 -7.97 -7.92
CA GLY A 233 -23.07 -8.49 -9.17
C GLY A 233 -24.43 -9.15 -9.01
N PRO A 234 -25.34 -9.08 -10.00
CA PRO A 234 -26.60 -9.84 -10.01
C PRO A 234 -26.35 -11.35 -9.95
N LYS A 235 -27.41 -12.15 -9.75
CA LYS A 235 -27.32 -13.61 -9.82
C LYS A 235 -26.77 -14.04 -11.18
N ALA A 236 -25.82 -14.98 -11.20
CA ALA A 236 -25.20 -15.52 -12.43
C ALA A 236 -24.42 -14.54 -13.32
N SER A 237 -24.13 -13.32 -12.85
CA SER A 237 -23.31 -12.31 -13.56
C SER A 237 -21.82 -12.64 -13.67
N GLY A 238 -21.39 -13.80 -13.20
CA GLY A 238 -19.98 -14.21 -13.26
C GLY A 238 -19.09 -13.69 -12.13
N LYS A 239 -19.63 -13.26 -10.97
CA LYS A 239 -18.84 -12.82 -9.79
C LYS A 239 -17.67 -13.76 -9.43
N SER A 240 -17.96 -15.04 -9.25
CA SER A 240 -16.97 -16.03 -8.82
C SER A 240 -15.91 -16.27 -9.89
N LEU A 241 -16.33 -16.30 -11.17
CA LEU A 241 -15.43 -16.41 -12.31
C LEU A 241 -14.56 -15.14 -12.49
N LEU A 242 -15.09 -13.94 -12.25
CA LEU A 242 -14.30 -12.71 -12.25
C LEU A 242 -13.14 -12.80 -11.26
N LEU A 243 -13.41 -13.21 -10.02
CA LEU A 243 -12.38 -13.29 -8.99
C LEU A 243 -11.35 -14.39 -9.28
N VAL A 244 -11.77 -15.51 -9.87
CA VAL A 244 -10.86 -16.56 -10.34
C VAL A 244 -9.98 -16.04 -11.48
N GLY A 245 -10.54 -15.36 -12.48
CA GLY A 245 -9.79 -14.81 -13.61
C GLY A 245 -8.81 -13.73 -13.18
N ALA A 246 -9.24 -12.83 -12.30
CA ALA A 246 -8.38 -11.81 -11.71
C ALA A 246 -7.25 -12.42 -10.88
N TYR A 247 -7.52 -13.52 -10.16
CA TYR A 247 -6.50 -14.24 -9.40
C TYR A 247 -5.47 -14.93 -10.31
N ILE A 248 -5.91 -15.63 -11.35
CA ILE A 248 -5.02 -16.30 -12.32
C ILE A 248 -4.13 -15.26 -13.02
N GLU A 249 -4.71 -14.13 -13.43
CA GLU A 249 -3.96 -13.05 -14.05
C GLU A 249 -2.95 -12.42 -13.07
N ALA A 250 -3.37 -12.16 -11.83
CA ALA A 250 -2.47 -11.69 -10.79
C ALA A 250 -1.36 -12.71 -10.50
N GLN A 251 -1.66 -14.01 -10.56
CA GLN A 251 -0.66 -15.07 -10.40
C GLN A 251 0.34 -15.03 -11.54
N ASN A 252 -0.10 -14.98 -12.80
CA ASN A 252 0.79 -14.94 -13.96
C ASN A 252 1.68 -13.69 -13.96
N ARG A 253 1.11 -12.53 -13.61
CA ARG A 253 1.83 -11.25 -13.60
C ARG A 253 2.77 -11.09 -12.41
N PHE A 254 2.33 -11.52 -11.23
CA PHE A 254 3.03 -11.25 -9.97
C PHE A 254 3.62 -12.49 -9.31
N SER A 255 3.60 -13.68 -9.94
CA SER A 255 4.20 -14.94 -9.45
C SER A 255 5.39 -15.48 -10.27
N GLY A 256 5.97 -14.68 -11.18
CA GLY A 256 7.22 -15.02 -11.90
C GLY A 256 8.44 -15.17 -10.97
N GLU A 257 9.62 -15.53 -11.49
CA GLU A 257 10.83 -15.81 -10.68
C GLU A 257 11.26 -14.69 -9.70
N ASP A 258 10.80 -13.45 -9.91
CA ASP A 258 11.04 -12.28 -9.05
C ASP A 258 9.88 -11.94 -8.07
N ALA A 259 8.83 -12.77 -8.06
CA ALA A 259 7.62 -12.58 -7.29
C ALA A 259 7.81 -12.77 -5.79
N THR A 260 8.09 -11.68 -5.10
CA THR A 260 8.37 -11.72 -3.68
C THR A 260 7.10 -11.79 -2.82
N ILE A 261 5.91 -11.37 -3.29
CA ILE A 261 4.72 -11.25 -2.42
C ILE A 261 3.64 -12.33 -2.69
N PRO A 262 3.24 -13.11 -1.65
CA PRO A 262 2.16 -14.10 -1.79
C PRO A 262 0.78 -13.45 -1.91
N LEU A 263 -0.01 -13.94 -2.87
CA LEU A 263 -1.37 -13.47 -3.14
C LEU A 263 -2.39 -13.76 -2.03
N ASN A 264 -2.05 -14.64 -1.09
CA ASN A 264 -2.86 -15.05 0.06
C ASN A 264 -4.37 -15.25 -0.24
N PRO A 265 -4.71 -16.13 -1.19
CA PRO A 265 -6.09 -16.39 -1.58
C PRO A 265 -6.88 -17.09 -0.45
N SER A 266 -8.19 -16.90 -0.43
CA SER A 266 -9.07 -17.68 0.46
C SER A 266 -9.14 -19.15 0.05
N GLN A 267 -9.46 -20.03 1.02
CA GLN A 267 -9.67 -21.45 0.75
C GLN A 267 -10.78 -21.68 -0.28
N ASP A 268 -11.87 -20.90 -0.18
CA ASP A 268 -12.98 -20.95 -1.12
C ASP A 268 -12.50 -20.64 -2.55
N LEU A 269 -11.72 -19.57 -2.72
CA LEU A 269 -11.16 -19.19 -4.03
C LEU A 269 -10.25 -20.28 -4.58
N MET A 270 -9.35 -20.83 -3.76
CA MET A 270 -8.48 -21.94 -4.18
C MET A 270 -9.27 -23.19 -4.55
N SER A 271 -10.41 -23.45 -3.90
CA SER A 271 -11.29 -24.55 -4.29
C SER A 271 -11.90 -24.34 -5.68
N LEU A 272 -12.27 -23.10 -6.02
CA LEU A 272 -12.83 -22.76 -7.33
C LEU A 272 -11.76 -22.84 -8.43
N VAL A 273 -10.55 -22.34 -8.17
CA VAL A 273 -9.40 -22.49 -9.08
C VAL A 273 -9.12 -23.97 -9.33
N GLY A 274 -9.03 -24.78 -8.27
CA GLY A 274 -8.80 -26.22 -8.40
C GLY A 274 -9.91 -26.96 -9.16
N LYS A 275 -11.18 -26.58 -8.95
CA LYS A 275 -12.32 -27.11 -9.74
C LYS A 275 -12.23 -26.69 -11.21
N LEU A 276 -11.81 -25.46 -11.48
CA LEU A 276 -11.58 -24.99 -12.84
C LEU A 276 -10.49 -25.83 -13.50
N ASP A 277 -9.37 -26.06 -12.85
CA ASP A 277 -8.23 -26.80 -13.42
C ASP A 277 -8.54 -28.29 -13.66
N GLN A 278 -9.33 -28.91 -12.79
CA GLN A 278 -9.75 -30.32 -12.95
C GLN A 278 -10.76 -30.51 -14.09
N THR A 279 -11.52 -29.48 -14.43
CA THR A 279 -12.56 -29.56 -15.45
C THR A 279 -11.95 -29.40 -16.85
N GLN A 280 -11.65 -30.53 -17.50
CA GLN A 280 -11.07 -30.52 -18.85
C GLN A 280 -12.07 -30.13 -19.96
N ASN A 281 -13.35 -30.46 -19.77
CA ASN A 281 -14.43 -30.17 -20.72
C ASN A 281 -15.58 -29.47 -19.97
N GLY A 282 -15.80 -28.19 -20.24
CA GLY A 282 -16.94 -27.43 -19.70
C GLY A 282 -16.60 -26.45 -18.58
N TRP A 283 -17.65 -25.78 -18.11
CA TRP A 283 -17.61 -24.94 -16.91
C TRP A 283 -18.06 -25.74 -15.69
N PHE A 284 -17.42 -25.54 -14.54
CA PHE A 284 -17.88 -26.10 -13.27
C PHE A 284 -19.02 -25.22 -12.70
N LEU A 285 -20.18 -25.19 -13.35
CA LEU A 285 -21.31 -24.36 -12.90
C LEU A 285 -22.14 -25.09 -11.83
N GLU A 286 -21.65 -25.10 -10.59
CA GLU A 286 -22.51 -25.37 -9.43
C GLU A 286 -23.13 -24.05 -8.97
N ALA A 287 -24.44 -23.87 -9.13
CA ALA A 287 -25.14 -22.72 -8.58
C ALA A 287 -24.97 -22.68 -7.04
N THR A 288 -24.62 -21.50 -6.51
CA THR A 288 -24.47 -21.26 -5.07
C THR A 288 -25.77 -21.60 -4.36
N ARG A 289 -25.74 -22.55 -3.41
CA ARG A 289 -26.91 -22.92 -2.61
C ARG A 289 -27.31 -21.75 -1.70
N THR A 290 -28.60 -21.51 -1.54
CA THR A 290 -29.20 -20.32 -0.88
C THR A 290 -28.72 -20.04 0.55
N GLN A 291 -28.06 -21.00 1.22
CA GLN A 291 -27.59 -20.87 2.60
C GLN A 291 -26.06 -20.83 2.77
N GLU A 292 -25.28 -20.97 1.70
CA GLU A 292 -23.81 -20.98 1.79
C GLU A 292 -23.24 -19.68 1.21
N VAL A 293 -22.68 -18.84 2.09
CA VAL A 293 -21.97 -17.63 1.68
C VAL A 293 -20.48 -17.95 1.65
N LYS A 294 -19.89 -17.98 0.45
CA LYS A 294 -18.44 -18.17 0.28
C LYS A 294 -17.74 -16.84 0.19
N THR A 295 -16.59 -16.72 0.84
CA THR A 295 -15.80 -15.48 0.80
C THR A 295 -14.62 -15.68 -0.13
N LEU A 296 -14.70 -15.06 -1.29
CA LEU A 296 -13.67 -15.11 -2.31
C LEU A 296 -12.80 -13.87 -2.14
N ARG A 297 -11.53 -14.07 -1.78
CA ARG A 297 -10.60 -12.95 -1.62
C ARG A 297 -9.19 -13.34 -2.00
N PHE A 298 -8.44 -12.37 -2.49
CA PHE A 298 -6.99 -12.42 -2.59
C PHE A 298 -6.44 -11.00 -2.48
N LYS A 299 -5.12 -10.89 -2.34
CA LYS A 299 -4.42 -9.61 -2.33
C LYS A 299 -3.32 -9.63 -3.38
N TYR A 300 -2.98 -8.47 -3.93
CA TYR A 300 -1.79 -8.28 -4.73
C TYR A 300 -1.20 -6.90 -4.44
N ILE A 301 -0.02 -6.62 -4.95
CA ILE A 301 0.62 -5.30 -4.81
C ILE A 301 0.72 -4.66 -6.17
N TYR A 302 0.37 -3.39 -6.20
CA TYR A 302 0.47 -2.55 -7.38
C TYR A 302 1.34 -1.32 -7.09
N GLY A 303 2.11 -0.88 -8.09
CA GLY A 303 2.98 0.29 -8.00
C GLY A 303 4.42 -0.07 -7.64
N ASP A 304 5.36 0.70 -8.23
CA ASP A 304 6.80 0.45 -8.09
C ASP A 304 7.43 1.27 -6.96
N VAL A 305 6.97 2.52 -6.79
CA VAL A 305 7.61 3.51 -5.90
C VAL A 305 6.91 3.59 -4.57
N PHE A 306 5.58 3.60 -4.59
CA PHE A 306 4.73 3.59 -3.41
C PHE A 306 3.76 2.41 -3.51
N PRO A 307 4.26 1.17 -3.35
CA PRO A 307 3.45 -0.02 -3.55
C PRO A 307 2.23 -0.02 -2.64
N VAL A 308 1.07 -0.24 -3.24
CA VAL A 308 -0.24 -0.30 -2.60
C VAL A 308 -0.66 -1.76 -2.48
N ASN A 309 -1.13 -2.18 -1.31
CA ASN A 309 -1.81 -3.46 -1.18
C ASN A 309 -3.23 -3.34 -1.73
N VAL A 310 -3.52 -4.09 -2.78
CA VAL A 310 -4.88 -4.18 -3.32
C VAL A 310 -5.51 -5.45 -2.82
N HIS A 311 -6.62 -5.30 -2.10
CA HIS A 311 -7.43 -6.39 -1.60
C HIS A 311 -8.67 -6.50 -2.48
N LEU A 312 -8.81 -7.62 -3.19
CA LEU A 312 -10.01 -7.88 -3.97
C LEU A 312 -10.85 -8.91 -3.23
N THR A 313 -12.06 -8.52 -2.84
CA THR A 313 -13.00 -9.36 -2.09
C THR A 313 -14.32 -9.43 -2.86
N GLY A 314 -14.95 -10.59 -2.85
CA GLY A 314 -16.35 -10.72 -3.19
C GLY A 314 -17.00 -11.79 -2.33
N LEU A 315 -18.27 -11.59 -2.06
CA LEU A 315 -19.10 -12.60 -1.43
C LEU A 315 -19.84 -13.35 -2.55
N ASP A 316 -19.69 -14.67 -2.56
CA ASP A 316 -20.56 -15.52 -3.35
C ASP A 316 -21.84 -15.73 -2.54
N TYR A 317 -22.84 -14.90 -2.83
CA TYR A 317 -24.18 -14.96 -2.26
C TYR A 317 -25.19 -15.27 -3.36
N ALA A 318 -26.30 -15.90 -2.99
CA ALA A 318 -27.44 -16.04 -3.89
C ALA A 318 -27.93 -14.64 -4.26
N GLY A 319 -27.87 -14.26 -5.55
CA GLY A 319 -28.11 -12.88 -6.01
C GLY A 319 -29.50 -12.29 -5.69
N GLU A 320 -30.35 -13.06 -5.02
CA GLU A 320 -31.64 -12.66 -4.42
C GLU A 320 -31.48 -11.61 -3.32
N TRP A 321 -30.30 -11.48 -2.71
CA TRP A 321 -30.02 -10.47 -1.67
C TRP A 321 -29.65 -9.08 -2.20
N LEU A 322 -29.33 -8.96 -3.50
CA LEU A 322 -28.91 -7.67 -4.07
C LEU A 322 -30.02 -6.59 -4.02
N PRO A 323 -31.30 -6.90 -4.29
CA PRO A 323 -32.38 -5.92 -4.16
C PRO A 323 -32.66 -5.46 -2.73
N GLU A 324 -32.33 -6.26 -1.72
CA GLU A 324 -32.56 -5.93 -0.29
C GLU A 324 -31.39 -5.16 0.33
N LEU A 325 -30.25 -5.09 -0.36
CA LEU A 325 -29.03 -4.45 0.12
C LEU A 325 -29.18 -2.93 0.39
N PRO A 326 -29.86 -2.13 -0.47
CA PRO A 326 -30.06 -0.71 -0.19
C PRO A 326 -30.79 -0.45 1.13
N ASP A 327 -31.85 -1.20 1.41
CA ASP A 327 -32.63 -1.07 2.65
C ASP A 327 -31.77 -1.38 3.89
N GLU A 328 -30.91 -2.39 3.79
CA GLU A 328 -29.96 -2.74 4.86
C GLU A 328 -28.91 -1.64 5.07
N LEU A 329 -28.37 -1.04 4.00
CA LEU A 329 -27.36 0.02 4.08
C LEU A 329 -27.90 1.30 4.76
N VAL A 330 -29.20 1.57 4.63
CA VAL A 330 -29.87 2.70 5.31
C VAL A 330 -30.34 2.33 6.72
N GLY A 331 -30.19 1.06 7.13
CA GLY A 331 -30.63 0.56 8.43
C GLY A 331 -32.15 0.48 8.57
N ALA A 332 -32.87 0.24 7.46
CA ALA A 332 -34.33 0.19 7.44
C ALA A 332 -34.92 -1.13 7.99
N ASN A 333 -34.09 -2.17 8.16
CA ASN A 333 -34.52 -3.51 8.57
C ASN A 333 -33.95 -3.90 9.96
N ASP A 334 -34.84 -4.10 10.94
CA ASP A 334 -34.47 -4.55 12.29
C ASP A 334 -34.21 -6.08 12.37
N GLU A 335 -34.72 -6.87 11.43
CA GLU A 335 -34.56 -8.33 11.35
C GLU A 335 -34.12 -8.80 9.95
N SER A 336 -32.85 -8.59 9.62
CA SER A 336 -32.28 -9.06 8.35
C SER A 336 -31.67 -10.46 8.44
N PRO A 337 -31.83 -11.31 7.42
CA PRO A 337 -31.19 -12.61 7.38
C PRO A 337 -29.66 -12.48 7.42
N THR A 338 -28.99 -13.38 8.15
CA THR A 338 -27.56 -13.30 8.51
C THR A 338 -26.57 -12.96 7.36
N PRO A 339 -26.80 -13.33 6.08
CA PRO A 339 -25.95 -12.91 4.96
C PRO A 339 -25.98 -11.41 4.65
N LEU A 340 -27.14 -10.75 4.78
CA LEU A 340 -27.36 -9.38 4.32
C LEU A 340 -26.57 -8.34 5.14
N PRO A 341 -26.53 -8.40 6.49
CA PRO A 341 -25.68 -7.50 7.29
C PRO A 341 -24.17 -7.68 7.04
N ARG A 342 -23.75 -8.85 6.53
CA ARG A 342 -22.33 -9.08 6.15
C ARG A 342 -22.02 -8.44 4.81
N LEU A 343 -22.96 -8.51 3.87
CA LEU A 343 -22.85 -7.87 2.56
C LEU A 343 -22.82 -6.34 2.70
N ALA A 344 -23.74 -5.77 3.48
CA ALA A 344 -23.78 -4.33 3.79
C ALA A 344 -22.45 -3.84 4.36
N ARG A 345 -21.96 -4.49 5.44
CA ARG A 345 -20.64 -4.15 6.03
C ARG A 345 -19.47 -4.30 5.06
N ALA A 346 -19.53 -5.23 4.11
CA ALA A 346 -18.48 -5.40 3.12
C ALA A 346 -18.49 -4.29 2.06
N VAL A 347 -19.67 -3.76 1.73
CA VAL A 347 -19.84 -2.61 0.83
C VAL A 347 -19.43 -1.31 1.53
N GLU A 348 -19.91 -1.07 2.75
CA GLU A 348 -19.53 0.11 3.56
C GLU A 348 -18.03 0.17 3.86
N GLY A 349 -17.39 -0.98 4.01
CA GLY A 349 -15.96 -1.08 4.29
C GLY A 349 -15.05 -0.98 3.06
N ALA A 350 -15.61 -0.89 1.84
CA ALA A 350 -14.82 -0.87 0.61
C ALA A 350 -14.50 0.56 0.17
N ASP A 351 -13.24 0.80 -0.21
CA ASP A 351 -12.84 2.06 -0.85
C ASP A 351 -13.40 2.16 -2.27
N THR A 352 -13.66 1.01 -2.90
CA THR A 352 -14.20 0.95 -4.26
C THR A 352 -15.09 -0.26 -4.45
N VAL A 353 -16.26 -0.04 -5.03
CA VAL A 353 -17.19 -1.11 -5.39
C VAL A 353 -17.12 -1.38 -6.88
N VAL A 354 -16.96 -2.66 -7.23
CA VAL A 354 -16.90 -3.14 -8.61
C VAL A 354 -18.26 -3.70 -8.99
N PHE A 355 -18.99 -3.00 -9.85
CA PHE A 355 -20.30 -3.43 -10.36
C PHE A 355 -20.17 -4.23 -11.64
N LEU A 356 -20.87 -5.37 -11.70
CA LEU A 356 -20.82 -6.28 -12.84
C LEU A 356 -22.02 -6.09 -13.78
N ILE A 357 -21.72 -6.00 -15.06
CA ILE A 357 -22.68 -5.96 -16.16
C ILE A 357 -22.52 -7.26 -16.95
N ASP A 358 -23.55 -8.10 -16.94
CA ASP A 358 -23.53 -9.40 -17.65
C ASP A 358 -23.79 -9.19 -19.15
N CYS A 359 -22.75 -9.36 -19.97
CA CYS A 359 -22.85 -9.16 -21.43
C CYS A 359 -23.67 -10.24 -22.14
N GLU A 360 -23.77 -11.44 -21.57
CA GLU A 360 -24.59 -12.51 -22.14
C GLU A 360 -26.08 -12.17 -22.00
N ARG A 361 -26.49 -11.71 -20.82
CA ARG A 361 -27.86 -11.20 -20.60
C ARG A 361 -28.17 -10.00 -21.48
N PHE A 362 -27.23 -9.07 -21.60
CA PHE A 362 -27.35 -7.92 -22.49
C PHE A 362 -27.59 -8.36 -23.94
N ALA A 363 -26.80 -9.31 -24.45
CA ALA A 363 -26.93 -9.81 -25.82
C ALA A 363 -28.24 -10.56 -26.07
N ASN A 364 -28.81 -11.19 -25.03
CA ASN A 364 -30.08 -11.90 -25.09
C ASN A 364 -31.31 -11.02 -24.81
N ASP A 365 -31.12 -9.71 -24.62
CA ASP A 365 -32.18 -8.76 -24.26
C ASP A 365 -32.92 -9.13 -22.95
N GLU A 366 -32.18 -9.73 -22.01
CA GLU A 366 -32.66 -10.09 -20.67
C GLU A 366 -32.45 -8.93 -19.68
N SER A 367 -33.22 -8.92 -18.59
CA SER A 367 -33.00 -7.96 -17.50
C SER A 367 -31.60 -8.14 -16.90
N LEU A 368 -30.84 -7.05 -16.86
CA LEU A 368 -29.49 -7.04 -16.30
C LEU A 368 -29.51 -7.20 -14.77
N GLY A 369 -30.58 -6.79 -14.08
CA GLY A 369 -30.70 -6.85 -12.62
C GLY A 369 -29.80 -5.84 -11.91
N VAL A 370 -29.50 -4.71 -12.56
CA VAL A 370 -28.57 -3.67 -12.10
C VAL A 370 -29.28 -2.48 -11.44
N GLU A 371 -30.60 -2.52 -11.37
CA GLU A 371 -31.44 -1.48 -10.76
C GLU A 371 -31.03 -1.16 -9.31
N PRO A 372 -30.70 -2.14 -8.44
CA PRO A 372 -30.27 -1.85 -7.07
C PRO A 372 -28.96 -1.05 -6.98
N TYR A 373 -28.16 -1.00 -8.05
CA TYR A 373 -26.89 -0.27 -8.03
C TYR A 373 -27.08 1.22 -7.80
N PHE A 374 -28.11 1.84 -8.39
CA PHE A 374 -28.34 3.28 -8.22
C PHE A 374 -28.57 3.66 -6.76
N GLU A 375 -29.34 2.84 -6.03
CA GLU A 375 -29.62 3.08 -4.61
C GLU A 375 -28.37 2.83 -3.75
N ILE A 376 -27.58 1.80 -4.07
CA ILE A 376 -26.30 1.53 -3.41
C ILE A 376 -25.34 2.73 -3.60
N MET A 377 -25.25 3.26 -4.82
CA MET A 377 -24.42 4.44 -5.13
C MET A 377 -24.87 5.66 -4.34
N GLN A 378 -26.18 5.90 -4.25
CA GLN A 378 -26.73 7.01 -3.48
C GLN A 378 -26.55 6.85 -1.98
N SER A 379 -26.43 5.61 -1.48
CA SER A 379 -26.16 5.35 -0.05
C SER A 379 -24.69 5.52 0.33
N GLN A 380 -23.79 5.70 -0.65
CA GLN A 380 -22.33 5.71 -0.45
C GLN A 380 -21.71 6.97 -1.08
N ASP A 381 -21.74 8.10 -0.36
CA ASP A 381 -21.29 9.42 -0.87
C ASP A 381 -19.78 9.51 -1.20
N GLU A 382 -18.93 8.62 -0.67
CA GLU A 382 -17.46 8.68 -0.82
C GLU A 382 -16.83 7.45 -1.49
N THR A 383 -17.63 6.48 -1.92
CA THR A 383 -17.11 5.21 -2.48
C THR A 383 -16.91 5.31 -3.98
N ASP A 384 -15.70 5.01 -4.45
CA ASP A 384 -15.41 4.98 -5.88
C ASP A 384 -16.05 3.77 -6.56
N ILE A 385 -16.36 3.89 -7.85
CA ILE A 385 -17.12 2.87 -8.58
C ILE A 385 -16.40 2.49 -9.87
N VAL A 386 -16.28 1.18 -10.07
CA VAL A 386 -15.72 0.60 -11.30
C VAL A 386 -16.77 -0.29 -11.94
N LEU A 387 -17.08 -0.03 -13.20
CA LEU A 387 -18.00 -0.84 -13.99
C LEU A 387 -17.21 -1.90 -14.76
N VAL A 388 -17.61 -3.16 -14.63
CA VAL A 388 -16.96 -4.30 -15.30
C VAL A 388 -17.98 -5.08 -16.09
N ALA A 389 -17.73 -5.23 -17.39
CA ALA A 389 -18.53 -6.04 -18.30
C ALA A 389 -18.01 -7.48 -18.29
N THR A 390 -18.72 -8.39 -17.64
CA THR A 390 -18.37 -9.82 -17.58
C THR A 390 -18.98 -10.58 -18.74
N LYS A 391 -18.44 -11.78 -19.02
CA LYS A 391 -18.84 -12.62 -20.17
C LYS A 391 -18.80 -11.86 -21.49
N ALA A 392 -17.82 -10.95 -21.60
CA ALA A 392 -17.65 -10.11 -22.77
C ALA A 392 -17.18 -10.90 -24.01
N ASP A 393 -16.98 -12.22 -23.92
CA ASP A 393 -16.71 -13.08 -25.07
C ASP A 393 -17.84 -13.03 -26.11
N VAL A 394 -19.09 -12.85 -25.66
CA VAL A 394 -20.24 -12.65 -26.57
C VAL A 394 -20.09 -11.39 -27.41
N LEU A 395 -19.64 -10.29 -26.80
CA LEU A 395 -19.37 -9.04 -27.52
C LEU A 395 -18.09 -9.14 -28.36
N ALA A 396 -17.09 -9.91 -27.90
CA ALA A 396 -15.85 -10.14 -28.64
C ALA A 396 -16.10 -10.89 -29.95
N GLU A 397 -17.07 -11.82 -29.97
CA GLU A 397 -17.50 -12.48 -31.19
C GLU A 397 -18.20 -11.53 -32.15
N GLN A 398 -19.12 -10.70 -31.66
CA GLN A 398 -19.77 -9.67 -32.49
C GLN A 398 -18.73 -8.71 -33.07
N PHE A 399 -17.74 -8.29 -32.28
CA PHE A 399 -16.63 -7.46 -32.74
C PHE A 399 -15.87 -8.14 -33.88
N ARG A 400 -15.57 -9.44 -33.75
CA ARG A 400 -14.89 -10.21 -34.79
C ARG A 400 -15.74 -10.35 -36.06
N GLU A 401 -17.04 -10.56 -35.93
CA GLU A 401 -17.96 -10.66 -37.06
C GLU A 401 -18.11 -9.32 -37.81
N GLU A 402 -18.20 -8.20 -37.09
CA GLU A 402 -18.41 -6.87 -37.68
C GLU A 402 -17.12 -6.24 -38.21
N ARG A 403 -15.99 -6.44 -37.53
CA ARG A 403 -14.71 -5.79 -37.86
C ARG A 403 -13.71 -6.70 -38.54
N GLY A 404 -13.91 -8.02 -38.51
CA GLY A 404 -13.01 -9.01 -39.12
C GLY A 404 -11.68 -9.18 -38.38
N ILE A 405 -11.57 -8.71 -37.14
CA ILE A 405 -10.36 -8.75 -36.30
C ILE A 405 -10.67 -9.34 -34.91
N ASN A 406 -9.69 -9.97 -34.27
CA ASN A 406 -9.89 -10.58 -32.95
C ASN A 406 -9.80 -9.52 -31.84
N ALA A 407 -10.72 -9.57 -30.88
CA ALA A 407 -10.76 -8.68 -29.74
C ALA A 407 -9.51 -8.78 -28.83
N SER A 408 -8.89 -9.97 -28.71
CA SER A 408 -7.67 -10.14 -27.91
C SER A 408 -6.47 -9.41 -28.50
N ASP A 409 -6.40 -9.30 -29.82
CA ASP A 409 -5.27 -8.71 -30.54
C ASP A 409 -5.41 -7.17 -30.63
N TYR A 410 -6.66 -6.69 -30.61
CA TYR A 410 -7.04 -5.27 -30.71
C TYR A 410 -7.92 -4.88 -29.52
N PHE A 411 -7.40 -5.09 -28.31
CA PHE A 411 -8.20 -4.97 -27.09
C PHE A 411 -8.70 -3.55 -26.83
N ASP A 412 -7.90 -2.52 -27.13
CA ASP A 412 -8.32 -1.12 -26.95
C ASP A 412 -9.52 -0.77 -27.86
N ASP A 413 -9.48 -1.19 -29.13
CA ASP A 413 -10.60 -1.03 -30.08
C ASP A 413 -11.84 -1.82 -29.63
N PHE A 414 -11.63 -3.00 -29.04
CA PHE A 414 -12.71 -3.80 -28.46
C PHE A 414 -13.33 -3.13 -27.23
N VAL A 415 -12.54 -2.48 -26.38
CA VAL A 415 -13.05 -1.72 -25.22
C VAL A 415 -13.96 -0.59 -25.70
N GLU A 416 -13.55 0.17 -26.72
CA GLU A 416 -14.39 1.21 -27.32
C GLU A 416 -15.69 0.62 -27.88
N PHE A 417 -15.58 -0.45 -28.67
CA PHE A 417 -16.75 -1.15 -29.23
C PHE A 417 -17.72 -1.63 -28.14
N ALA A 418 -17.22 -2.27 -27.07
CA ALA A 418 -18.04 -2.78 -25.98
C ALA A 418 -18.73 -1.64 -25.22
N ASN A 419 -18.03 -0.54 -24.97
CA ASN A 419 -18.61 0.65 -24.32
C ASN A 419 -19.72 1.25 -25.19
N ASP A 420 -19.48 1.46 -26.48
CA ASP A 420 -20.49 2.00 -27.41
C ASP A 420 -21.73 1.09 -27.48
N ARG A 421 -21.52 -0.23 -27.55
CA ARG A 421 -22.62 -1.20 -27.60
C ARG A 421 -23.44 -1.20 -26.33
N LEU A 422 -22.79 -1.29 -25.17
CA LEU A 422 -23.46 -1.35 -23.87
C LEU A 422 -24.20 -0.04 -23.56
N GLN A 423 -23.64 1.12 -23.90
CA GLN A 423 -24.27 2.42 -23.67
C GLN A 423 -25.49 2.71 -24.57
N ASN A 424 -25.77 1.87 -25.57
CA ASN A 424 -27.06 1.93 -26.28
C ASN A 424 -28.23 1.51 -25.38
N ASN A 425 -27.98 0.75 -24.31
CA ASN A 425 -28.97 0.48 -23.28
C ASN A 425 -29.10 1.68 -22.33
N GLN A 426 -30.33 2.14 -22.12
CA GLN A 426 -30.60 3.33 -21.31
C GLN A 426 -30.16 3.16 -19.85
N THR A 427 -30.35 1.98 -19.27
CA THR A 427 -29.97 1.67 -17.89
C THR A 427 -28.45 1.68 -17.73
N VAL A 428 -27.71 1.07 -18.65
CA VAL A 428 -26.23 1.07 -18.60
C VAL A 428 -25.69 2.48 -18.80
N ARG A 429 -26.25 3.27 -19.71
CA ARG A 429 -25.87 4.67 -19.90
C ARG A 429 -26.09 5.51 -18.65
N ALA A 430 -27.18 5.27 -17.92
CA ALA A 430 -27.45 5.92 -16.65
C ALA A 430 -26.40 5.53 -15.59
N LEU A 431 -26.01 4.25 -15.49
CA LEU A 431 -24.94 3.80 -14.59
C LEU A 431 -23.59 4.46 -14.90
N VAL A 432 -23.22 4.58 -16.18
CA VAL A 432 -21.99 5.27 -16.59
C VAL A 432 -22.04 6.74 -16.19
N THR A 433 -23.18 7.40 -16.36
CA THR A 433 -23.35 8.81 -15.99
C THR A 433 -23.23 9.01 -14.48
N GLU A 434 -23.89 8.16 -13.69
CA GLU A 434 -23.91 8.23 -12.23
C GLU A 434 -22.52 7.88 -11.63
N SER A 435 -21.76 7.00 -12.28
CA SER A 435 -20.38 6.66 -11.89
C SER A 435 -19.33 7.66 -12.39
N ALA A 436 -19.72 8.94 -12.53
CA ALA A 436 -18.87 10.05 -13.00
C ALA A 436 -18.20 9.79 -14.37
N GLY A 437 -18.87 9.07 -15.26
CA GLY A 437 -18.36 8.74 -16.60
C GLY A 437 -17.32 7.63 -16.61
N SER A 438 -17.30 6.76 -15.60
CA SER A 438 -16.38 5.61 -15.53
C SER A 438 -16.51 4.73 -16.77
N LYS A 439 -15.38 4.42 -17.40
CA LYS A 439 -15.33 3.49 -18.54
C LYS A 439 -15.70 2.09 -18.07
N ILE A 440 -16.46 1.36 -18.88
CA ILE A 440 -16.78 -0.04 -18.61
C ILE A 440 -15.58 -0.88 -19.03
N HIS A 441 -15.09 -1.74 -18.13
CA HIS A 441 -13.96 -2.62 -18.37
C HIS A 441 -14.46 -4.02 -18.80
N PRO A 442 -14.39 -4.40 -20.09
CA PRO A 442 -14.80 -5.72 -20.53
C PRO A 442 -13.74 -6.77 -20.13
N VAL A 443 -14.20 -7.88 -19.56
CA VAL A 443 -13.37 -9.01 -19.17
C VAL A 443 -14.06 -10.32 -19.53
N TYR A 444 -13.27 -11.26 -20.02
CA TYR A 444 -13.79 -12.56 -20.44
C TYR A 444 -12.72 -13.64 -20.45
N TYR A 445 -13.18 -14.89 -20.52
CA TYR A 445 -12.33 -16.03 -20.83
C TYR A 445 -12.47 -16.32 -22.31
N GLN A 446 -11.36 -16.59 -22.99
CA GLN A 446 -11.46 -17.03 -24.37
C GLN A 446 -12.17 -18.37 -24.42
N THR A 447 -13.27 -18.48 -25.18
CA THR A 447 -14.09 -19.69 -25.26
C THR A 447 -14.04 -20.29 -26.66
N ARG A 448 -14.33 -21.59 -26.74
CA ARG A 448 -14.61 -22.31 -27.99
C ARG A 448 -15.91 -23.08 -27.83
N VAL A 449 -16.60 -23.35 -28.94
CA VAL A 449 -17.77 -24.22 -28.94
C VAL A 449 -17.30 -25.68 -29.03
N ASN A 450 -17.79 -26.55 -28.15
CA ASN A 450 -17.52 -27.99 -28.18
C ASN A 450 -18.47 -28.73 -29.13
N ASP A 451 -18.30 -30.06 -29.25
CA ASP A 451 -19.14 -30.90 -30.12
C ASP A 451 -20.63 -30.91 -29.71
N ASP A 452 -20.93 -30.57 -28.46
CA ASP A 452 -22.29 -30.46 -27.91
C ASP A 452 -22.93 -29.08 -28.13
N GLY A 453 -22.21 -28.14 -28.76
CA GLY A 453 -22.68 -26.77 -28.99
C GLY A 453 -22.54 -25.83 -27.78
N GLU A 454 -21.86 -26.27 -26.72
CA GLU A 454 -21.64 -25.50 -25.50
C GLU A 454 -20.32 -24.72 -25.56
N ARG A 455 -20.32 -23.51 -24.97
CA ARG A 455 -19.11 -22.69 -24.81
C ARG A 455 -18.24 -23.24 -23.67
N VAL A 456 -17.03 -23.62 -23.99
CA VAL A 456 -16.03 -24.11 -23.02
C VAL A 456 -14.77 -23.24 -23.07
N PRO A 457 -14.09 -23.00 -21.94
CA PRO A 457 -12.90 -22.16 -21.93
C PRO A 457 -11.77 -22.79 -22.75
N MET A 458 -11.09 -21.97 -23.52
CA MET A 458 -9.82 -22.31 -24.16
C MET A 458 -8.72 -22.31 -23.11
N ARG A 459 -7.79 -23.26 -23.26
CA ARG A 459 -6.66 -23.43 -22.35
C ARG A 459 -5.35 -23.39 -23.11
N ASN A 460 -4.34 -22.79 -22.51
CA ASN A 460 -2.95 -22.81 -22.97
C ASN A 460 -2.06 -23.36 -21.86
N GLY A 461 -1.39 -24.49 -22.10
CA GLY A 461 -0.54 -25.13 -21.08
C GLY A 461 -1.28 -25.72 -19.86
N GLY A 462 -2.62 -25.80 -19.91
CA GLY A 462 -3.47 -26.26 -18.80
C GLY A 462 -4.30 -25.15 -18.16
N ASP A 463 -3.81 -23.91 -18.24
CA ASP A 463 -4.46 -22.74 -17.68
C ASP A 463 -5.47 -22.13 -18.65
N VAL A 464 -6.55 -21.56 -18.12
CA VAL A 464 -7.55 -20.85 -18.92
C VAL A 464 -7.00 -19.52 -19.43
N ILE A 465 -7.39 -19.12 -20.64
CA ILE A 465 -6.96 -17.85 -21.23
C ILE A 465 -7.90 -16.73 -20.77
N THR A 466 -7.37 -15.81 -19.97
CA THR A 466 -8.03 -14.59 -19.49
C THR A 466 -7.75 -13.42 -20.42
N VAL A 467 -8.75 -12.58 -20.70
CA VAL A 467 -8.60 -11.36 -21.51
C VAL A 467 -9.19 -10.16 -20.76
N GLY A 468 -8.44 -9.06 -20.70
CA GLY A 468 -8.83 -7.80 -20.06
C GLY A 468 -8.66 -7.73 -18.55
N PHE A 469 -8.35 -8.86 -17.90
CA PHE A 469 -8.11 -8.92 -16.45
C PHE A 469 -6.86 -8.15 -16.03
N ASP A 470 -5.84 -8.09 -16.89
CA ASP A 470 -4.61 -7.33 -16.69
C ASP A 470 -4.91 -5.83 -16.58
N ARG A 471 -5.74 -5.32 -17.50
CA ARG A 471 -6.22 -3.92 -17.50
C ARG A 471 -7.13 -3.63 -16.32
N LEU A 472 -7.95 -4.59 -15.91
CA LEU A 472 -8.77 -4.46 -14.71
C LEU A 472 -7.89 -4.35 -13.46
N LEU A 473 -6.91 -5.24 -13.27
CA LEU A 473 -5.98 -5.17 -12.15
C LEU A 473 -5.17 -3.87 -12.17
N GLU A 474 -4.76 -3.40 -13.34
CA GLU A 474 -4.13 -2.08 -13.49
C GLU A 474 -5.06 -0.94 -13.06
N ARG A 475 -6.33 -0.97 -13.42
CA ARG A 475 -7.31 0.05 -13.03
C ARG A 475 -7.61 0.05 -11.53
N LEU A 476 -7.66 -1.13 -10.90
CA LEU A 476 -7.89 -1.25 -9.46
C LEU A 476 -6.63 -0.79 -8.68
N GLY A 477 -5.44 -1.13 -9.19
CA GLY A 477 -4.18 -0.69 -8.58
C GLY A 477 -3.85 0.80 -8.81
N GLY A 478 -3.95 1.26 -10.05
CA GLY A 478 -3.63 2.61 -10.51
C GLY A 478 -4.87 3.49 -10.56
N ARG A 479 -4.90 4.54 -9.73
CA ARG A 479 -5.88 5.63 -9.88
C ARG A 479 -5.21 6.79 -10.56
#